data_AF-A0A6B2CH25-F1
#
_entry.id   AF-A0A6B2CH25-F1
#
_cell.length_a   1.000
_cell.length_b   1.000
_cell.length_c   1.000
_cell.angle_alpha   90.00
_cell.angle_beta   90.00
_cell.angle_gamma   90.00
#
_symmetry.space_group_name_H-M   'P 1'
#
loop_
_entity.id
_entity.type
_entity.pdbx_description
1 polymer ?
#
loop_
_entity_poly.entity_id
_entity_poly.type
_entity_poly.pdbx_seq_one_letter_code
_entity_poly.pdbx_strand_id
1 'polypeptide(L)'
;MRTVRLRLLPNGAQERKLRRIADAAAKLWNGLNYTRLMQFRASDKIDFKGTGRELYHKYKSVLGVNAGQVVRLNNSAWKSFFETLKLYRQGKLPKFMN
;
A
#
# COMPACT_ATOMS: atom_id res chain seq x y z
N MET A 1 9.38 -20.51 9.09
CA MET A 1 8.10 -19.85 8.74
C MET A 1 7.17 -20.91 8.13
N ARG A 2 6.03 -21.22 8.76
CA ARG A 2 5.03 -22.13 8.16
C ARG A 2 4.11 -21.32 7.26
N THR A 3 4.01 -21.69 5.98
CA THR A 3 3.08 -21.06 5.04
C THR A 3 1.80 -21.87 5.02
N VAL A 4 0.71 -21.32 5.57
CA VAL A 4 -0.62 -21.92 5.49
C VAL A 4 -1.20 -21.61 4.10
N ARG A 5 -1.52 -22.65 3.32
CA ARG A 5 -2.23 -22.50 2.05
C ARG A 5 -3.70 -22.89 2.26
N LEU A 6 -4.60 -21.98 1.93
CA LEU A 6 -6.04 -22.17 2.02
C LEU A 6 -6.65 -22.06 0.63
N ARG A 7 -7.54 -23.00 0.27
CA ARG A 7 -8.36 -22.91 -0.94
C ARG A 7 -9.68 -22.23 -0.57
N LEU A 8 -9.94 -21.07 -1.18
CA LEU A 8 -11.25 -20.43 -1.09
C LEU A 8 -12.15 -21.01 -2.17
N LEU A 9 -13.37 -21.41 -1.81
CA LEU A 9 -14.41 -21.86 -2.73
C LEU A 9 -15.64 -20.93 -2.60
N PRO A 10 -15.52 -19.66 -3.04
CA PRO A 10 -16.61 -18.71 -2.93
C PRO A 10 -17.75 -19.05 -3.90
N ASN A 11 -18.99 -18.92 -3.45
CA ASN A 11 -20.14 -18.86 -4.35
C ASN A 11 -20.21 -17.48 -5.05
N GLY A 12 -21.07 -17.34 -6.06
CA GLY A 12 -21.15 -16.10 -6.85
C GLY A 12 -21.45 -14.83 -6.03
N ALA A 13 -22.20 -14.93 -4.93
CA ALA A 13 -22.45 -13.77 -4.06
C ALA A 13 -21.20 -13.40 -3.24
N GLN A 14 -20.48 -14.40 -2.73
CA GLN A 14 -19.21 -14.20 -2.03
C GLN A 14 -18.13 -13.62 -2.95
N GLU A 15 -18.05 -14.11 -4.20
CA GLU A 15 -17.12 -13.60 -5.20
C GLU A 15 -17.36 -12.11 -5.48
N ARG A 16 -18.61 -11.71 -5.74
CA ARG A 16 -18.96 -10.30 -5.96
C ARG A 16 -18.58 -9.42 -4.77
N LYS A 17 -18.80 -9.90 -3.55
CA LYS A 17 -18.39 -9.20 -2.32
C LYS A 17 -16.88 -9.06 -2.23
N LEU A 18 -16.12 -10.12 -2.49
CA LEU A 18 -14.66 -10.11 -2.49
C LEU A 18 -14.11 -9.16 -3.57
N ARG A 19 -14.68 -9.18 -4.77
CA ARG A 19 -14.30 -8.27 -5.87
C ARG A 19 -14.48 -6.81 -5.48
N ARG A 20 -15.59 -6.45 -4.83
CA ARG A 20 -15.86 -5.08 -4.37
C ARG A 20 -14.84 -4.63 -3.31
N ILE A 21 -14.48 -5.51 -2.37
CA ILE A 21 -13.47 -5.23 -1.36
C ILE A 21 -12.08 -5.06 -2.01
N ALA A 22 -11.72 -5.96 -2.92
CA ALA A 22 -10.44 -5.92 -3.63
C ALA A 22 -10.30 -4.65 -4.48
N ASP A 23 -11.35 -4.26 -5.21
CA ASP A 23 -11.37 -3.03 -6.01
C ASP A 23 -11.21 -1.78 -5.12
N ALA A 24 -11.94 -1.71 -4.01
CA ALA A 24 -11.79 -0.59 -3.07
C ALA A 24 -10.39 -0.53 -2.44
N ALA A 25 -9.79 -1.67 -2.09
CA ALA A 25 -8.43 -1.74 -1.56
C ALA A 25 -7.40 -1.30 -2.61
N ALA A 26 -7.55 -1.74 -3.86
CA ALA A 26 -6.67 -1.36 -4.97
C ALA A 26 -6.76 0.16 -5.24
N LYS A 27 -7.96 0.72 -5.27
CA LYS A 27 -8.17 2.16 -5.45
C LYS A 27 -7.58 2.99 -4.31
N LEU A 28 -7.71 2.53 -3.06
CA LEU A 28 -7.05 3.16 -1.91
C LEU A 28 -5.52 3.11 -2.04
N TRP A 29 -4.95 1.95 -2.35
CA TRP A 29 -3.51 1.79 -2.57
C TRP A 29 -2.97 2.70 -3.67
N ASN A 30 -3.64 2.73 -4.82
CA ASN A 30 -3.25 3.53 -5.97
C ASN A 30 -3.35 5.03 -5.66
N GLY A 31 -4.42 5.47 -4.98
CA GLY A 31 -4.57 6.85 -4.54
C GLY A 31 -3.46 7.28 -3.58
N LEU A 32 -3.14 6.45 -2.58
CA LEU A 32 -2.03 6.72 -1.66
C LEU A 32 -0.70 6.85 -2.42
N ASN A 33 -0.38 5.88 -3.28
CA ASN A 33 0.88 5.89 -4.02
C ASN A 33 1.00 7.07 -4.97
N TYR A 34 -0.06 7.38 -5.73
CA TYR A 34 -0.02 8.49 -6.67
C TYR A 34 0.21 9.82 -5.95
N THR A 35 -0.60 10.14 -4.94
CA THR A 35 -0.49 11.41 -4.20
C THR A 35 0.89 11.55 -3.56
N ARG A 36 1.39 10.49 -2.93
CA ARG A 36 2.69 10.50 -2.26
C ARG A 36 3.86 10.58 -3.23
N LEU A 37 3.76 9.94 -4.40
CA LEU A 37 4.75 10.07 -5.45
C LEU A 37 4.82 11.50 -5.99
N MET A 38 3.68 12.18 -6.16
CA MET A 38 3.66 13.57 -6.58
C MET A 38 4.29 14.49 -5.53
N GLN A 39 3.95 14.31 -4.24
CA GLN A 39 4.58 15.06 -3.14
C GLN A 39 6.09 14.86 -3.10
N PHE A 40 6.53 13.60 -3.21
CA PHE A 40 7.95 13.25 -3.20
C PHE A 40 8.69 13.87 -4.39
N ARG A 41 8.14 13.81 -5.60
CA ARG A 41 8.76 14.44 -6.79
C ARG A 41 8.84 15.96 -6.68
N ALA A 42 7.87 16.59 -6.02
CA ALA A 42 7.84 18.05 -5.89
C ALA A 42 8.75 18.58 -4.78
N SER A 43 9.00 17.80 -3.72
CA SER A 43 9.56 18.33 -2.47
C SER A 43 10.48 17.39 -1.70
N ASP A 44 10.74 16.18 -2.22
CA ASP A 44 11.41 15.08 -1.52
C ASP A 44 10.79 14.72 -0.15
N LYS A 45 9.56 15.17 0.11
CA LYS A 45 8.82 14.95 1.36
C LYS A 45 7.45 14.36 1.09
N ILE A 46 6.94 13.61 2.06
CA ILE A 46 5.61 12.98 2.00
C ILE A 46 4.87 13.28 3.29
N ASP A 47 3.63 13.78 3.17
CA ASP A 47 2.73 13.87 4.31
C ASP A 47 1.98 12.55 4.52
N PHE A 48 2.59 11.64 5.27
CA PHE A 48 1.98 10.35 5.59
C PHE A 48 0.70 10.47 6.42
N LYS A 49 0.61 11.48 7.30
CA LYS A 49 -0.50 11.63 8.24
C LYS A 49 -1.73 12.19 7.56
N GLY A 50 -1.60 13.27 6.79
CA GLY A 50 -2.70 13.87 6.04
C GLY A 50 -3.21 12.94 4.95
N THR A 51 -2.34 12.48 4.05
CA THR A 51 -2.74 11.56 2.97
C THR A 51 -3.34 10.27 3.51
N GLY A 52 -2.78 9.73 4.61
CA GLY A 52 -3.30 8.54 5.27
C GLY A 52 -4.69 8.75 5.87
N ARG A 53 -4.91 9.86 6.59
CA ARG A 53 -6.20 10.19 7.22
C ARG A 53 -7.29 10.43 6.17
N GLU A 54 -6.99 11.25 5.17
CA GLU A 54 -7.94 11.60 4.11
C GLU A 54 -8.42 10.35 3.36
N LEU A 55 -7.49 9.56 2.84
CA LEU A 55 -7.82 8.37 2.06
C LEU A 55 -8.39 7.25 2.95
N TYR A 56 -7.97 7.12 4.20
CA TYR A 56 -8.65 6.23 5.15
C TYR A 56 -10.14 6.58 5.25
N HIS A 57 -10.49 7.83 5.51
CA HIS A 57 -11.88 8.24 5.67
C HIS A 57 -12.69 8.13 4.37
N LYS A 58 -12.05 8.32 3.21
CA LYS A 58 -12.68 8.11 1.90
C LYS A 58 -13.12 6.67 1.68
N TYR A 59 -12.35 5.69 2.13
CA TYR A 59 -12.61 4.26 1.87
C TYR A 59 -13.12 3.46 3.08
N LYS A 60 -13.15 4.04 4.30
CA LYS A 60 -13.58 3.33 5.52
C LYS A 60 -15.01 2.79 5.44
N SER A 61 -15.90 3.42 4.67
CA SER A 61 -17.29 2.96 4.52
C SER A 61 -17.39 1.61 3.81
N VAL A 62 -16.43 1.29 2.93
CA VAL A 62 -16.39 0.03 2.17
C VAL A 62 -15.47 -0.99 2.83
N LEU A 63 -14.33 -0.54 3.35
CA LEU A 63 -13.27 -1.42 3.87
C LEU A 63 -13.27 -1.55 5.40
N GLY A 64 -14.01 -0.72 6.12
CA GLY A 64 -13.98 -0.65 7.58
C GLY A 64 -12.56 -0.46 8.11
N VAL A 65 -12.19 -1.27 9.11
CA VAL A 65 -10.84 -1.26 9.71
C VAL A 65 -9.73 -1.62 8.71
N ASN A 66 -10.04 -2.34 7.63
CA ASN A 66 -9.05 -2.75 6.63
C ASN A 66 -8.50 -1.58 5.81
N ALA A 67 -9.23 -0.46 5.69
CA ALA A 67 -8.67 0.76 5.10
C ALA A 67 -7.40 1.21 5.84
N GLY A 68 -7.40 1.10 7.17
CA GLY A 68 -6.23 1.42 8.00
C GLY A 68 -5.07 0.47 7.74
N GLN A 69 -5.34 -0.81 7.47
CA GLN A 69 -4.30 -1.79 7.12
C GLN A 69 -3.65 -1.48 5.78
N VAL A 70 -4.43 -1.08 4.77
CA VAL A 70 -3.88 -0.66 3.46
C VAL A 70 -3.00 0.58 3.62
N VAL A 71 -3.44 1.58 4.40
CA VAL A 71 -2.63 2.77 4.71
C VAL A 71 -1.32 2.37 5.42
N ARG A 72 -1.39 1.49 6.42
CA ARG A 72 -0.22 1.00 7.15
C ARG A 72 0.77 0.29 6.24
N LEU A 73 0.31 -0.63 5.39
CA LEU A 73 1.16 -1.34 4.44
C LEU A 73 1.78 -0.39 3.41
N ASN A 74 1.04 0.60 2.95
CA ASN A 74 1.57 1.62 2.05
C ASN A 74 2.67 2.46 2.73
N ASN A 75 2.46 2.85 4.00
CA ASN A 75 3.50 3.53 4.79
C ASN A 75 4.76 2.65 4.92
N SER A 76 4.61 1.36 5.18
CA SER A 76 5.73 0.42 5.24
C SER A 76 6.48 0.32 3.90
N ALA A 77 5.76 0.24 2.78
CA ALA A 77 6.37 0.18 1.45
C ALA A 77 7.22 1.44 1.14
N TRP A 78 6.72 2.63 1.48
CA TRP A 78 7.49 3.87 1.34
C TRP A 78 8.71 3.92 2.25
N LYS A 79 8.60 3.45 3.51
CA LYS A 79 9.75 3.33 4.40
C LYS A 79 10.82 2.41 3.82
N SER A 80 10.42 1.25 3.31
CA SER A 80 11.33 0.32 2.62
C SER A 80 12.01 0.98 1.42
N PHE A 81 11.24 1.71 0.59
CA PHE A 81 11.80 2.47 -0.53
C PHE A 81 12.86 3.48 -0.07
N PHE A 82 12.61 4.23 1.01
CA PHE A 82 13.60 5.19 1.52
C PHE A 82 14.87 4.54 2.05
N GLU A 83 14.77 3.39 2.72
CA GLU A 83 15.95 2.63 3.11
C GLU A 83 16.75 2.16 1.88
N THR A 84 16.07 1.64 0.86
CA THR A 84 16.72 1.26 -0.41
C THR A 84 17.37 2.46 -1.09
N LEU A 85 16.69 3.61 -1.14
CA LEU A 85 17.21 4.85 -1.73
C LEU A 85 18.44 5.36 -0.98
N LYS A 86 18.45 5.27 0.36
CA LYS A 86 19.60 5.60 1.19
C LYS A 86 20.79 4.70 0.87
N LEU A 87 20.58 3.38 0.80
CA LEU A 87 21.64 2.42 0.43
C LEU A 87 22.17 2.68 -0.98
N TYR A 88 21.29 3.01 -1.93
CA TYR A 88 21.66 3.38 -3.29
C TYR A 88 22.59 4.59 -3.31
N ARG A 89 22.18 5.67 -2.62
CA ARG A 89 22.98 6.91 -2.50
C ARG A 89 24.33 6.69 -1.80
N GLN A 90 24.43 5.69 -0.93
CA GLN A 90 25.68 5.32 -0.25
C GLN A 90 26.55 4.34 -1.06
N GLY A 91 26.10 3.88 -2.24
CA GLY A 91 26.79 2.84 -3.01
C GLY A 91 26.83 1.46 -2.34
N LYS A 92 25.94 1.22 -1.36
CA LYS A 92 25.89 -0.02 -0.55
C LYS A 92 24.86 -1.04 -1.03
N LEU A 93 24.09 -0.71 -2.07
CA LEU A 93 23.24 -1.73 -2.68
C LEU A 93 24.12 -2.81 -3.32
N PRO A 94 23.69 -4.08 -3.26
CA PRO A 94 24.33 -5.11 -4.04
C PRO A 94 24.40 -4.64 -5.50
N LYS A 95 25.60 -4.65 -6.09
CA LYS A 95 25.70 -4.75 -7.55
C LYS A 95 25.03 -6.07 -7.85
N PHE A 96 23.83 -6.04 -8.41
CA PHE A 96 23.08 -7.26 -8.68
C PHE A 96 24.05 -8.28 -9.32
N MET A 97 24.21 -9.43 -8.65
CA MET A 97 24.99 -10.54 -9.19
C MET A 97 24.43 -10.88 -10.56
N ASN A 98 25.34 -11.04 -11.52
CA ASN A 98 25.12 -11.32 -12.94
C ASN A 98 23.90 -12.21 -13.24
#